data_AF-A0A078R6V5-F1
#
_entry.id   AF-A0A078R6V5-F1
#
_cell.length_a   1.000
_cell.length_b   1.000
_cell.length_c   1.000
_cell.angle_alpha   90.00
_cell.angle_beta   90.00
_cell.angle_gamma   90.00
#
_symmetry.space_group_name_H-M   'P 1'
#
loop_
_entity.id
_entity.type
_entity.pdbx_description
1 polymer ?
#
loop_
_entity_poly.entity_id
_entity_poly.type
_entity_poly.pdbx_seq_one_letter_code
_entity_poly.pdbx_strand_id
1 'polypeptide(L)' 'MFVSEDVRDELDAVVRRLGGRGMSVSGLLENLAREHLAAYRGDIEQWRKI' A
#
# COMPACT_ATOMS: atom_id res chain seq x y z
N MET A 1 8.45 6.66 -4.77
CA MET A 1 8.39 5.22 -4.45
C MET A 1 8.49 4.47 -5.76
N PHE A 2 9.40 3.49 -5.85
CA PHE A 2 9.51 2.64 -7.04
C PHE A 2 8.71 1.36 -6.78
N VAL A 3 7.86 1.00 -7.74
CA VAL A 3 7.15 -0.29 -7.80
C VAL A 3 7.44 -0.83 -9.20
N SER A 4 7.84 -2.10 -9.31
CA SER A 4 8.10 -2.71 -10.61
C SER A 4 6.83 -2.77 -11.46
N GLU A 5 7.01 -2.86 -12.78
CA GLU A 5 5.90 -2.96 -13.72
C GLU A 5 4.99 -4.15 -13.40
N ASP A 6 5.57 -5.34 -13.19
CA ASP A 6 4.82 -6.54 -12.82
C ASP A 6 3.97 -6.36 -11.54
N VAL A 7 4.55 -5.75 -10.49
CA VAL A 7 3.82 -5.51 -9.24
C VAL A 7 2.73 -4.47 -9.45
N ARG A 8 2.96 -3.47 -10.31
CA ARG A 8 1.94 -2.47 -10.65
C ARG A 8 0.77 -3.10 -11.39
N ASP A 9 1.03 -4.02 -12.30
CA ASP A 9 0.00 -4.73 -13.07
C ASP A 9 -0.85 -5.65 -12.18
N GLU A 10 -0.21 -6.34 -11.24
CA GLU A 10 -0.95 -7.11 -10.22
C GLU A 10 -1.83 -6.21 -9.35
N LEU A 11 -1.31 -5.07 -8.90
CA LEU A 11 -2.08 -4.10 -8.12
C LEU A 11 -3.25 -3.52 -8.94
N ASP A 12 -3.06 -3.26 -10.23
CA ASP A 12 -4.13 -2.80 -11.12
C ASP A 12 -5.22 -3.86 -11.28
N ALA A 13 -4.83 -5.13 -11.41
CA ALA A 13 -5.77 -6.25 -11.43
C ALA A 13 -6.57 -6.37 -10.12
N VAL A 14 -5.92 -6.16 -8.98
CA VAL A 14 -6.58 -6.13 -7.66
C VAL A 14 -7.56 -4.97 -7.59
N VAL A 15 -7.15 -3.76 -7.97
CA VAL A 15 -8.02 -2.57 -7.99
C VAL A 15 -9.24 -2.77 -8.89
N ARG A 16 -9.07 -3.36 -10.09
CA ARG A 16 -10.18 -3.67 -11.00
C ARG A 16 -11.15 -4.70 -10.43
N ARG A 17 -10.66 -5.66 -9.64
CA ARG A 17 -11.48 -6.69 -8.98
C ARG A 17 -12.21 -6.15 -7.76
N LEU A 18 -11.58 -5.28 -6.99
CA LEU A 18 -12.12 -4.71 -5.74
C LEU A 18 -13.01 -3.48 -6.00
N GLY A 19 -12.77 -2.73 -7.07
CA GLY A 19 -13.34 -1.40 -7.28
C GLY A 19 -14.24 -1.27 -8.50
N GLY A 20 -15.52 -1.01 -8.26
CA GLY A 20 -16.33 -0.18 -9.15
C GLY A 20 -15.91 1.30 -9.05
N ARG A 21 -16.14 2.07 -10.14
CA ARG A 21 -15.88 3.52 -10.34
C ARG A 21 -15.08 4.24 -9.24
N GLY A 22 -13.78 4.44 -9.48
CA GLY A 22 -12.97 5.48 -8.80
C GLY A 22 -11.81 4.99 -7.93
N MET A 23 -11.64 3.68 -7.73
CA MET A 23 -10.48 3.14 -7.03
C MET A 23 -9.23 3.21 -7.92
N SER A 24 -8.09 3.64 -7.36
CA SER A 24 -6.81 3.71 -8.06
C SER A 24 -5.74 2.89 -7.33
N VAL A 25 -4.71 2.44 -8.05
CA VAL A 25 -3.55 1.75 -7.47
C VAL A 25 -2.89 2.58 -6.38
N SER A 26 -2.76 3.89 -6.59
CA SER A 26 -2.20 4.80 -5.59
C SER A 26 -3.06 4.85 -4.31
N GLY A 27 -4.39 4.85 -4.43
CA GLY A 27 -5.29 4.84 -3.28
C GLY A 27 -5.22 3.52 -2.49
N LEU A 28 -5.10 2.38 -3.19
CA LEU A 28 -4.89 1.08 -2.55
C LEU A 28 -3.57 1.05 -1.78
N LEU A 29 -2.49 1.52 -2.39
CA LEU A 29 -1.17 1.57 -1.76
C LEU A 29 -1.14 2.52 -0.56
N GLU A 30 -1.80 3.67 -0.63
CA GLU A 30 -1.89 4.60 0.50
C GLU A 30 -2.61 3.97 1.70
N ASN A 31 -3.75 3.30 1.45
CA ASN A 31 -4.49 2.62 2.50
C ASN A 31 -3.67 1.51 3.15
N LEU A 32 -3.01 0.67 2.34
CA LEU A 32 -2.16 -0.41 2.84
C LEU A 32 -1.00 0.14 3.68
N ALA A 33 -0.34 1.21 3.22
CA ALA A 33 0.72 1.86 3.96
C ALA A 33 0.20 2.44 5.29
N ARG A 34 -0.97 3.08 5.29
CA ARG A 34 -1.59 3.65 6.49
C ARG A 34 -1.91 2.57 7.52
N GLU A 35 -2.50 1.46 7.11
CA GLU A 35 -2.82 0.34 7.99
C GLU A 35 -1.55 -0.29 8.59
N HIS A 36 -0.52 -0.52 7.78
CA HIS A 36 0.75 -1.05 8.28
C HIS A 36 1.47 -0.07 9.23
N LEU A 37 1.50 1.22 8.92
CA LEU A 37 2.07 2.23 9.81
C LEU A 37 1.32 2.31 11.14
N ALA A 38 0.00 2.10 11.13
CA ALA A 38 -0.79 2.03 12.36
C ALA A 38 -0.47 0.77 13.16
N ALA A 39 -0.36 -0.39 12.50
CA ALA A 39 -0.05 -1.67 13.13
C ALA A 39 1.36 -1.70 13.74
N TYR A 40 2.36 -1.15 13.04
CA TYR A 40 3.77 -1.17 13.45
C TYR A 40 4.23 0.11 14.14
N ARG A 41 3.32 0.99 14.57
CA ARG A 41 3.70 2.28 15.18
C ARG A 41 4.70 2.13 16.33
N GLY A 42 4.56 1.10 17.15
CA GLY A 42 5.51 0.79 18.23
C GLY A 42 6.87 0.32 17.73
N ASP A 43 6.88 -0.57 16.74
CA ASP A 43 8.10 -1.17 16.17
C ASP A 43 8.90 -0.18 15.32
N ILE A 44 8.22 0.71 14.60
CA ILE A 44 8.84 1.80 13.83
C ILE A 44 9.59 2.74 14.77
N GLU A 45 9.00 3.08 15.91
CA GLU A 45 9.66 3.89 16.94
C GLU A 45 10.86 3.18 17.56
N GLN A 46 10.86 1.85 17.59
CA GLN A 46 11.99 1.04 18.02
C GLN A 46 13.10 0.99 16.96
N TRP A 47 12.77 0.82 15.68
CA TRP A 47 13.75 0.86 14.58
C TRP A 47 14.40 2.23 14.42
N ARG A 48 13.70 3.31 14.74
CA ARG A 48 14.27 4.67 14.74
C ARG A 48 15.33 4.88 15.83
N LYS A 49 15.40 4.02 16.83
CA LYS A 49 16.38 4.08 17.94
C LYS A 49 17.65 3.25 17.67
N ILE A 50 17.71 2.55 16.54
CA ILE A 50 18.86 1.78 16.05
C ILE A 50 19.59 2.63 15.00
#